data_AF-A0A6L4WWC6-F1
#
_entry.id   AF-A0A6L4WWC6-F1
#
_cell.length_a   1.000
_cell.length_b   1.000
_cell.length_c   1.000
_cell.angle_alpha   90.00
_cell.angle_beta   90.00
_cell.angle_gamma   90.00
#
_symmetry.space_group_name_H-M   'P 1'
#
loop_
_entity.id
_entity.type
_entity.pdbx_description
1 polymer ?
#
loop_
_entity_poly.entity_id
_entity_poly.type
_entity_poly.pdbx_seq_one_letter_code
_entity_poly.pdbx_strand_id
1 'polypeptide(L)'
;MFNASELLENPNNPKFNLKESEIYSFKEANELIKINKYSYSLFAIWNGIVINLQRRIENFGIANLFTIIDDKNNFNEKATNLKERWLNVNEYKIIDYAKNLNIINNTTHDIITTLYWMKSDNNEEDSQKLDKYEIYAIAYLLEKNLILKEFKKDLRVNKINTENNFKRREIDRYNDLNLVPQTHQEMLLRSSIEAFKKDSKEEDNLPSFIDKYC
;
A
#
# COMPACT_ATOMS: atom_id res chain seq x y z
N MET A 1 -20.06 -28.47 9.17
CA MET A 1 -18.66 -28.85 9.46
C MET A 1 -17.80 -27.65 9.10
N PHE A 2 -17.22 -26.97 10.09
CA PHE A 2 -16.13 -26.03 9.80
C PHE A 2 -14.90 -26.88 9.49
N ASN A 3 -14.59 -27.01 8.20
CA ASN A 3 -13.34 -27.64 7.76
C ASN A 3 -12.18 -26.71 8.14
N ALA A 4 -11.01 -27.28 8.43
CA ALA A 4 -9.84 -26.45 8.68
C ALA A 4 -9.53 -25.64 7.41
N SER A 5 -8.99 -24.43 7.60
CA SER A 5 -8.61 -23.56 6.48
C SER A 5 -7.67 -24.31 5.53
N GLU A 6 -7.84 -24.15 4.21
CA GLU A 6 -6.91 -24.72 3.22
C GLU A 6 -5.46 -24.29 3.49
N LEU A 7 -5.28 -23.10 4.07
CA LEU A 7 -4.01 -22.59 4.57
C LEU A 7 -3.33 -23.51 5.60
N LEU A 8 -4.09 -24.09 6.53
CA LEU A 8 -3.57 -24.96 7.59
C LEU A 8 -3.42 -26.41 7.09
N GLU A 9 -4.34 -26.87 6.24
CA GLU A 9 -4.32 -28.23 5.68
C GLU A 9 -3.25 -28.42 4.60
N ASN A 10 -3.08 -27.45 3.71
CA ASN A 10 -2.10 -27.51 2.63
C ASN A 10 -1.46 -26.13 2.34
N PRO A 11 -0.52 -25.68 3.19
CA PRO A 11 0.19 -24.42 2.99
C PRO A 11 1.09 -24.40 1.74
N ASN A 12 1.33 -25.55 1.10
CA ASN A 12 2.12 -25.67 -0.14
C ASN A 12 1.32 -25.37 -1.42
N ASN A 13 0.05 -24.98 -1.32
CA ASN A 13 -0.77 -24.72 -2.50
C ASN A 13 -0.18 -23.55 -3.32
N PRO A 14 0.09 -23.72 -4.64
CA PRO A 14 0.69 -22.68 -5.48
C PRO A 14 -0.17 -21.42 -5.63
N LYS A 15 -1.45 -21.47 -5.23
CA LYS A 15 -2.33 -20.29 -5.16
C LYS A 15 -1.94 -19.33 -4.04
N PHE A 16 -1.22 -19.79 -3.02
CA PHE A 16 -0.77 -18.96 -1.93
C PHE A 16 0.61 -18.38 -2.25
N ASN A 17 0.77 -17.06 -2.16
CA ASN A 17 2.07 -16.40 -2.36
C ASN A 17 2.93 -16.49 -1.09
N LEU A 18 3.19 -17.73 -0.65
CA LEU A 18 3.94 -18.03 0.55
C LEU A 18 5.39 -18.45 0.24
N LYS A 19 6.32 -18.10 1.12
CA LYS A 19 7.70 -18.62 1.10
C LYS A 19 7.86 -19.76 2.10
N GLU A 20 8.95 -20.52 1.97
CA GLU A 20 9.28 -21.66 2.84
C GLU A 20 9.17 -21.35 4.34
N SER A 21 9.61 -20.15 4.76
CA SER A 21 9.53 -19.72 6.17
C SER A 21 8.08 -19.57 6.67
N GLU A 22 7.18 -19.05 5.85
CA GLU A 22 5.77 -18.86 6.21
C GLU A 22 5.02 -20.20 6.16
N ILE A 23 5.33 -21.03 5.15
CA ILE A 23 4.82 -22.40 5.03
C ILE A 23 5.17 -23.20 6.29
N TYR A 24 6.40 -23.09 6.79
CA TYR A 24 6.82 -23.75 8.01
C TYR A 24 5.97 -23.30 9.21
N SER A 25 5.76 -21.98 9.38
CA SER A 25 4.94 -21.44 10.47
C SER A 25 3.49 -21.93 10.42
N PHE A 26 2.87 -22.04 9.23
CA PHE A 26 1.51 -22.58 9.11
C PHE A 26 1.44 -24.10 9.34
N LYS A 27 2.47 -24.85 8.96
CA LYS A 27 2.57 -26.29 9.29
C LYS A 27 2.69 -26.50 10.79
N GLU A 28 3.58 -25.76 11.43
CA GLU A 28 3.77 -25.76 12.88
C GLU A 28 2.47 -25.41 13.60
N ALA A 29 1.75 -24.39 13.14
CA ALA A 29 0.44 -24.04 13.69
C ALA A 29 -0.56 -25.20 13.61
N ASN A 30 -0.62 -25.91 12.49
CA ASN A 30 -1.52 -27.06 12.34
C ASN A 30 -1.16 -28.21 13.30
N GLU A 31 0.14 -28.50 13.47
CA GLU A 31 0.61 -29.50 14.43
C GLU A 31 0.26 -29.11 15.87
N LEU A 32 0.43 -27.84 16.24
CA LEU A 32 0.11 -27.32 17.56
C LEU A 32 -1.41 -27.39 17.85
N ILE A 33 -2.26 -27.13 16.86
CA ILE A 33 -3.72 -27.28 16.99
C ILE A 33 -4.08 -28.74 17.25
N LYS A 34 -3.43 -29.71 16.59
CA LYS A 34 -3.67 -31.15 16.81
C LYS A 34 -3.27 -31.60 18.22
N ILE A 35 -2.27 -30.95 18.82
CA ILE A 35 -1.79 -31.23 20.18
C ILE A 35 -2.57 -30.40 21.23
N ASN A 36 -3.62 -29.68 20.83
CA ASN A 36 -4.43 -28.77 21.67
C ASN A 36 -3.62 -27.65 22.34
N LYS A 37 -2.50 -27.25 21.73
CA LYS A 37 -1.66 -26.12 22.16
C LYS A 37 -2.07 -24.85 21.41
N TYR A 38 -3.27 -24.37 21.71
CA TYR A 38 -3.92 -23.27 20.98
C TYR A 38 -3.18 -21.94 21.05
N SER A 39 -2.71 -21.53 22.23
CA SER A 39 -1.95 -20.28 22.38
C SER A 39 -0.70 -20.29 21.49
N TYR A 40 0.09 -21.37 21.53
CA TYR A 40 1.27 -21.51 20.67
C TYR A 40 0.93 -21.51 19.17
N SER A 41 -0.21 -22.08 18.78
CA SER A 41 -0.66 -22.04 17.39
C SER A 41 -0.94 -20.61 16.91
N LEU A 42 -1.49 -19.74 17.77
CA LEU A 42 -1.69 -18.32 17.46
C LEU A 42 -0.35 -17.61 17.26
N PHE A 43 0.68 -17.92 18.06
CA PHE A 43 2.04 -17.41 17.85
C PHE A 43 2.61 -17.83 16.49
N ALA A 44 2.45 -19.10 16.11
CA ALA A 44 2.93 -19.60 14.82
C ALA A 44 2.21 -18.94 13.64
N ILE A 45 0.88 -18.80 13.72
CA ILE A 45 0.07 -18.07 12.71
C ILE A 45 0.52 -16.61 12.61
N TRP A 46 0.69 -15.94 13.75
CA TRP A 46 1.18 -14.57 13.82
C TRP A 46 2.53 -14.39 13.14
N ASN A 47 3.49 -15.26 13.44
CA ASN A 47 4.84 -15.19 12.85
C ASN A 47 4.79 -15.31 11.32
N GLY A 48 3.95 -16.22 10.80
CA GLY A 48 3.75 -16.36 9.35
C GLY A 48 3.19 -15.09 8.71
N ILE A 49 2.25 -14.42 9.38
CA ILE A 49 1.63 -13.19 8.88
C ILE A 49 2.61 -12.02 8.91
N VAL A 50 3.35 -11.83 10.00
CA VAL A 50 4.32 -10.74 10.13
C VAL A 50 5.38 -10.83 9.03
N ILE A 51 5.92 -12.03 8.78
CA ILE A 51 6.89 -12.26 7.69
C ILE A 51 6.26 -11.94 6.33
N ASN A 52 4.99 -12.31 6.12
CA ASN A 52 4.28 -12.00 4.88
C ASN A 52 4.09 -10.50 4.68
N LEU A 53 3.76 -9.76 5.75
CA LEU A 53 3.63 -8.31 5.69
C LEU A 53 4.95 -7.61 5.41
N GLN A 54 6.03 -8.01 6.09
CA GLN A 54 7.38 -7.50 5.85
C GLN A 54 7.76 -7.66 4.38
N ARG A 55 7.52 -8.85 3.81
CA ARG A 55 7.74 -9.10 2.38
C ARG A 55 6.88 -8.25 1.46
N ARG A 56 5.60 -8.05 1.79
CA ARG A 56 4.70 -7.20 0.99
C ARG A 56 5.16 -5.75 0.99
N ILE A 57 5.62 -5.24 2.14
CA ILE A 57 6.16 -3.89 2.27
C ILE A 57 7.45 -3.76 1.45
N GLU A 58 8.40 -4.69 1.59
CA GLU A 58 9.64 -4.65 0.80
C GLU A 58 9.37 -4.72 -0.70
N ASN A 59 8.42 -5.55 -1.13
CA ASN A 59 8.03 -5.64 -2.54
C ASN A 59 7.31 -4.38 -3.05
N PHE A 60 6.60 -3.66 -2.19
CA PHE A 60 6.00 -2.37 -2.52
C PHE A 60 7.05 -1.26 -2.63
N GLY A 61 8.19 -1.42 -1.96
CA GLY A 61 9.35 -0.54 -2.05
C GLY A 61 9.69 0.08 -0.70
N ILE A 62 10.95 -0.11 -0.29
CA ILE A 62 11.48 0.39 0.99
C ILE A 62 11.48 1.94 1.02
N ALA A 63 11.66 2.60 -0.13
CA ALA A 63 11.58 4.06 -0.22
C ALA A 63 10.23 4.62 0.25
N ASN A 64 9.13 3.91 -0.03
CA ASN A 64 7.79 4.32 0.42
C ASN A 64 7.66 4.12 1.94
N LEU A 65 8.27 3.08 2.50
CA LEU A 65 8.27 2.82 3.95
C LEU A 65 8.93 3.98 4.72
N PHE A 66 10.02 4.56 4.21
CA PHE A 66 10.69 5.70 4.86
C PHE A 66 9.88 6.98 4.93
N THR A 67 8.78 7.09 4.18
CA THR A 67 7.89 8.24 4.29
C THR A 67 6.92 8.11 5.48
N ILE A 68 6.74 6.91 6.02
CA ILE A 68 5.74 6.59 7.04
C ILE A 68 6.37 6.12 8.35
N ILE A 69 7.57 5.54 8.33
CA ILE A 69 8.26 5.09 9.55
C ILE A 69 8.52 6.29 10.49
N ASP A 70 8.15 6.13 11.76
CA ASP A 70 8.42 7.12 12.81
C ASP A 70 9.93 7.29 13.03
N ASP A 71 10.64 6.17 13.18
CA ASP A 71 12.08 6.11 13.50
C ASP A 71 12.86 5.34 12.42
N LYS A 72 13.50 6.08 11.52
CA LYS A 72 14.28 5.50 10.40
C LYS A 72 15.46 4.65 10.86
N ASN A 73 15.99 4.93 12.06
CA ASN A 73 17.14 4.23 12.64
C ASN A 73 16.81 2.77 13.03
N ASN A 74 15.54 2.43 13.18
CA ASN A 74 15.12 1.08 13.55
C ASN A 74 15.11 0.12 12.36
N PHE A 75 15.20 0.63 11.13
CA PHE A 75 15.24 -0.19 9.92
C PHE A 75 16.64 -0.22 9.33
N ASN A 76 17.22 -1.41 9.19
CA ASN A 76 18.56 -1.56 8.61
C ASN A 76 18.47 -1.85 7.10
N GLU A 77 18.63 -0.86 6.25
CA GLU A 77 18.55 -1.04 4.79
C GLU A 77 19.62 -2.00 4.22
N LYS A 78 20.78 -2.08 4.87
CA LYS A 78 21.96 -2.78 4.34
C LYS A 78 22.00 -4.26 4.70
N ALA A 79 21.13 -4.73 5.58
CA ALA A 79 21.14 -6.14 5.97
C ALA A 79 20.60 -7.02 4.84
N THR A 80 21.26 -8.17 4.62
CA THR A 80 20.92 -9.12 3.55
C THR A 80 19.70 -9.95 3.89
N ASN A 81 19.45 -10.16 5.19
CA ASN A 81 18.38 -11.03 5.66
C ASN A 81 17.14 -10.22 6.06
N LEU A 82 15.95 -10.72 5.71
CA LEU A 82 14.68 -10.04 6.02
C LEU A 82 14.50 -9.90 7.54
N LYS A 83 14.83 -10.93 8.33
CA LYS A 83 14.73 -10.86 9.80
C LYS A 83 15.63 -9.78 10.41
N GLU A 84 16.82 -9.59 9.87
CA GLU A 84 17.79 -8.60 10.37
C GLU A 84 17.38 -7.16 10.03
N ARG A 85 16.72 -6.95 8.88
CA ARG A 85 16.22 -5.63 8.46
C ARG A 85 15.12 -5.10 9.39
N TRP A 86 14.31 -6.01 9.92
CA TRP A 86 13.12 -5.68 10.73
C TRP A 86 13.31 -5.92 12.25
N LEU A 87 14.51 -6.30 12.70
CA LEU A 87 14.75 -6.75 14.07
C LEU A 87 14.40 -5.72 15.15
N ASN A 88 14.67 -4.43 14.89
CA ASN A 88 14.39 -3.34 15.84
C ASN A 88 13.00 -2.70 15.63
N VAL A 89 12.21 -3.20 14.67
CA VAL A 89 10.88 -2.66 14.38
C VAL A 89 9.84 -3.46 15.15
N ASN A 90 9.01 -2.77 15.94
CA ASN A 90 7.90 -3.40 16.66
C ASN A 90 6.91 -4.04 15.66
N GLU A 91 6.62 -5.33 15.84
CA GLU A 91 5.72 -6.12 15.01
C GLU A 91 4.31 -5.49 14.89
N TYR A 92 3.81 -4.86 15.95
CA TYR A 92 2.52 -4.18 15.92
C TYR A 92 2.54 -2.99 14.94
N LYS A 93 3.60 -2.17 14.97
CA LYS A 93 3.75 -1.02 14.07
C LYS A 93 3.82 -1.45 12.60
N ILE A 94 4.29 -2.65 12.30
CA ILE A 94 4.35 -3.18 10.91
C ILE A 94 2.95 -3.25 10.30
N ILE A 95 1.93 -3.58 11.10
CA ILE A 95 0.54 -3.66 10.63
C ILE A 95 0.04 -2.26 10.26
N ASP A 96 0.32 -1.26 11.10
CA ASP A 96 -0.05 0.13 10.86
C ASP A 96 0.67 0.70 9.64
N TYR A 97 1.96 0.41 9.47
CA TYR A 97 2.71 0.79 8.27
C TYR A 97 2.10 0.16 7.02
N ALA A 98 1.70 -1.11 7.06
CA ALA A 98 1.09 -1.78 5.93
C ALA A 98 -0.30 -1.22 5.58
N LYS A 99 -1.06 -0.74 6.57
CA LYS A 99 -2.33 -0.02 6.36
C LYS A 99 -2.07 1.36 5.75
N ASN A 100 -1.13 2.13 6.30
CA ASN A 100 -0.81 3.48 5.82
C ASN A 100 -0.25 3.46 4.39
N LEU A 101 0.50 2.43 4.02
CA LEU A 101 0.96 2.17 2.65
C LEU A 101 -0.16 1.68 1.71
N ASN A 102 -1.38 1.52 2.21
CA ASN A 102 -2.51 0.91 1.50
C ASN A 102 -2.18 -0.48 0.92
N ILE A 103 -1.26 -1.23 1.53
CA ILE A 103 -0.95 -2.61 1.13
C ILE A 103 -2.10 -3.53 1.57
N ILE A 104 -2.64 -3.24 2.75
CA ILE A 104 -3.69 -3.99 3.43
C ILE A 104 -4.99 -3.16 3.46
N ASN A 105 -6.15 -3.81 3.41
CA ASN A 105 -7.45 -3.16 3.60
C ASN A 105 -7.79 -3.01 5.09
N ASN A 106 -8.68 -2.08 5.44
CA ASN A 106 -9.14 -1.90 6.83
C ASN A 106 -9.63 -3.20 7.48
N THR A 107 -10.41 -4.00 6.75
CA THR A 107 -10.91 -5.30 7.26
C THR A 107 -9.79 -6.26 7.63
N THR A 108 -8.74 -6.32 6.80
CA THR A 108 -7.59 -7.18 7.06
C THR A 108 -6.74 -6.63 8.22
N HIS A 109 -6.64 -5.30 8.38
CA HIS A 109 -6.01 -4.67 9.54
C HIS A 109 -6.73 -5.09 10.83
N ASP A 110 -8.06 -4.95 10.86
CA ASP A 110 -8.88 -5.32 12.02
C ASP A 110 -8.71 -6.81 12.37
N ILE A 111 -8.77 -7.71 11.39
CA ILE A 111 -8.55 -9.16 11.60
C ILE A 111 -7.16 -9.43 12.22
N ILE A 112 -6.10 -8.80 11.73
CA ILE A 112 -4.75 -9.01 12.26
C ILE A 112 -4.62 -8.42 13.67
N THR A 113 -5.24 -7.27 13.95
CA THR A 113 -5.25 -6.72 15.31
C THR A 113 -6.00 -7.63 16.28
N THR A 114 -7.13 -8.24 15.88
CA THR A 114 -7.82 -9.23 16.73
C THR A 114 -6.93 -10.44 17.02
N LEU A 115 -6.18 -10.93 16.03
CA LEU A 115 -5.20 -12.00 16.24
C LEU A 115 -4.09 -11.58 17.23
N TYR A 116 -3.61 -10.33 17.16
CA TYR A 116 -2.62 -9.80 18.09
C TYR A 116 -3.12 -9.79 19.54
N TRP A 117 -4.36 -9.35 19.76
CA TRP A 117 -4.97 -9.35 21.09
C TRP A 117 -5.18 -10.78 21.60
N MET A 118 -5.73 -11.68 20.77
CA MET A 118 -5.90 -13.09 21.12
C MET A 118 -4.59 -13.80 21.48
N LYS A 119 -3.46 -13.36 20.90
CA LYS A 119 -2.13 -13.84 21.25
C LYS A 119 -1.68 -13.30 22.62
N SER A 120 -1.86 -12.01 22.87
CA SER A 120 -1.41 -11.28 24.07
C SER A 120 -2.20 -11.65 25.33
N ASP A 121 -3.50 -11.92 25.21
CA ASP A 121 -4.41 -12.21 26.32
C ASP A 121 -4.27 -13.64 26.89
N ASN A 122 -3.32 -14.44 26.38
CA ASN A 122 -3.05 -15.79 26.87
C ASN A 122 -2.14 -15.84 28.11
N ASN A 123 -1.68 -14.68 28.60
CA ASN A 123 -0.95 -14.62 29.86
C ASN A 123 -1.97 -14.50 30.99
N GLU A 124 -1.93 -15.47 31.91
CA GLU A 124 -2.64 -15.50 33.21
C GLU A 124 -3.87 -16.44 33.29
N GLU A 125 -3.99 -17.00 34.48
CA GLU A 125 -4.62 -18.27 34.88
C GLU A 125 -6.15 -18.34 34.70
N ASP A 126 -6.75 -17.36 34.02
CA ASP A 126 -8.20 -17.19 33.80
C ASP A 126 -8.61 -17.12 32.31
N SER A 127 -7.70 -17.43 31.37
CA SER A 127 -8.01 -17.41 29.93
C SER A 127 -9.23 -18.27 29.60
N GLN A 128 -10.26 -17.64 29.02
CA GLN A 128 -11.33 -18.34 28.31
C GLN A 128 -10.69 -19.42 27.44
N LYS A 129 -11.15 -20.67 27.57
CA LYS A 129 -10.64 -21.79 26.79
C LYS A 129 -10.79 -21.46 25.30
N LEU A 130 -9.72 -20.97 24.67
CA LEU A 130 -9.67 -20.74 23.23
C LEU A 130 -10.14 -22.01 22.53
N ASP A 131 -11.14 -21.87 21.67
CA ASP A 131 -11.67 -23.01 20.94
C ASP A 131 -10.92 -23.16 19.61
N LYS A 132 -10.77 -24.41 19.16
CA LYS A 132 -10.18 -24.73 17.86
C LYS A 132 -10.93 -24.04 16.71
N TYR A 133 -12.25 -23.84 16.88
CA TYR A 133 -13.09 -23.20 15.87
C TYR A 133 -12.80 -21.71 15.71
N GLU A 134 -12.42 -21.01 16.79
CA GLU A 134 -12.04 -19.60 16.75
C GLU A 134 -10.75 -19.43 15.93
N ILE A 135 -9.76 -20.30 16.18
CA ILE A 135 -8.50 -20.32 15.43
C ILE A 135 -8.75 -20.62 13.94
N TYR A 136 -9.59 -21.60 13.63
CA TYR A 136 -9.94 -21.92 12.25
C TYR A 136 -10.68 -20.78 11.55
N ALA A 137 -11.58 -20.08 12.24
CA ALA A 137 -12.28 -18.93 11.68
C ALA A 137 -11.31 -17.79 11.32
N ILE A 138 -10.37 -17.48 12.22
CA ILE A 138 -9.37 -16.43 11.98
C ILE A 138 -8.42 -16.83 10.85
N ALA A 139 -7.93 -18.07 10.85
CA ALA A 139 -7.08 -18.58 9.77
C ALA A 139 -7.78 -18.47 8.41
N TYR A 140 -9.07 -18.83 8.35
CA TYR A 140 -9.88 -18.71 7.14
C TYR A 140 -10.05 -17.26 6.67
N LEU A 141 -10.36 -16.35 7.59
CA LEU A 141 -10.51 -14.93 7.27
C LEU A 141 -9.21 -14.34 6.73
N LEU A 142 -8.06 -14.71 7.31
CA LEU A 142 -6.74 -14.29 6.86
C LEU A 142 -6.37 -14.88 5.50
N GLU A 143 -6.68 -16.15 5.27
CA GLU A 143 -6.45 -16.80 3.98
C GLU A 143 -7.12 -16.02 2.84
N LYS A 144 -8.40 -15.68 2.99
CA LYS A 144 -9.16 -14.95 1.96
C LYS A 144 -8.75 -13.49 1.82
N ASN A 145 -8.46 -12.83 2.94
CA ASN A 145 -8.26 -11.38 2.94
C ASN A 145 -6.80 -10.94 2.75
N LEU A 146 -5.84 -11.81 3.03
CA LEU A 146 -4.41 -11.51 2.96
C LEU A 146 -3.72 -12.43 1.95
N ILE A 147 -3.78 -13.74 2.15
CA ILE A 147 -2.87 -14.68 1.46
C ILE A 147 -3.23 -14.89 -0.01
N LEU A 148 -4.52 -15.02 -0.32
CA LEU A 148 -4.99 -15.13 -1.72
C LEU A 148 -4.84 -13.83 -2.51
N LYS A 149 -4.67 -12.68 -1.84
CA LYS A 149 -4.50 -11.40 -2.54
C LYS A 149 -3.07 -11.26 -3.04
N GLU A 150 -2.96 -10.93 -4.31
CA GLU A 150 -1.69 -10.60 -4.95
C GLU A 150 -0.98 -9.44 -4.26
N PHE A 151 0.34 -9.38 -4.40
CA PHE A 151 1.13 -8.30 -3.84
C PHE A 151 0.91 -7.05 -4.67
N LYS A 152 0.54 -5.94 -4.00
CA LYS A 152 0.44 -4.65 -4.69
C LYS A 152 1.82 -4.28 -5.23
N LYS A 153 1.85 -3.89 -6.51
CA LYS A 153 3.03 -3.35 -7.18
C LYS A 153 2.93 -1.83 -7.17
N ASP A 154 4.03 -1.15 -6.91
CA ASP A 154 4.06 0.30 -7.02
C ASP A 154 4.00 0.71 -8.49
N LEU A 155 2.84 1.22 -8.91
CA LEU A 155 2.62 1.73 -10.27
C LEU A 155 3.29 3.09 -10.50
N ARG A 156 3.82 3.75 -9.45
CA ARG A 156 4.51 5.05 -9.56
C ARG A 156 5.87 4.92 -10.24
N VAL A 157 6.56 3.80 -10.08
CA VAL A 157 7.83 3.54 -10.77
C VAL A 157 7.63 3.40 -12.29
N ASN A 158 6.48 2.88 -12.72
CA ASN A 158 6.14 2.75 -14.15
C ASN A 158 5.70 4.09 -14.79
N LYS A 159 5.62 5.19 -14.04
CA LYS A 159 5.30 6.53 -14.56
C LYS A 159 6.51 7.33 -15.04
N ILE A 160 7.67 6.70 -15.25
CA ILE A 160 8.79 7.39 -15.94
C ILE A 160 8.57 7.47 -17.47
N ASN A 161 7.51 6.85 -18.02
CA ASN A 161 7.05 7.09 -19.40
C ASN A 161 5.98 8.20 -19.50
N THR A 162 6.09 9.29 -18.74
CA THR A 162 5.22 10.47 -18.89
C THR A 162 5.84 11.60 -19.71
N GLU A 163 6.81 11.33 -20.59
CA GLU A 163 7.28 12.33 -21.56
C GLU A 163 6.43 12.42 -22.83
N ASN A 164 5.49 11.50 -23.09
CA ASN A 164 4.77 11.47 -24.38
C ASN A 164 3.28 11.84 -24.36
N ASN A 165 2.67 12.13 -23.20
CA ASN A 165 1.22 12.40 -23.13
C ASN A 165 0.82 13.82 -22.67
N PHE A 166 1.76 14.77 -22.61
CA PHE A 166 1.43 16.20 -22.54
C PHE A 166 1.20 16.85 -23.92
N LYS A 167 1.14 16.06 -24.99
CA LYS A 167 0.52 16.48 -26.25
C LYS A 167 -1.00 16.39 -26.15
N ARG A 168 -1.62 17.16 -25.25
CA ARG A 168 -2.97 17.67 -25.57
C ARG A 168 -2.78 18.41 -26.89
N ARG A 169 -3.33 17.84 -27.96
CA ARG A 169 -3.07 18.22 -29.34
C ARG A 169 -3.25 19.73 -29.43
N GLU A 170 -2.28 20.45 -29.99
CA GLU A 170 -2.46 21.88 -30.33
C GLU A 170 -3.76 22.09 -31.13
N ILE A 171 -4.15 21.05 -31.87
CA ILE A 171 -5.41 20.91 -32.62
C ILE A 171 -6.65 21.07 -31.72
N ASP A 172 -6.66 20.51 -30.51
CA ASP A 172 -7.79 20.63 -29.58
C ASP A 172 -7.86 22.06 -29.01
N ARG A 173 -6.71 22.71 -28.81
CA ARG A 173 -6.62 24.14 -28.41
C ARG A 173 -7.15 25.09 -29.49
N TYR A 174 -6.89 24.79 -30.77
CA TYR A 174 -7.42 25.57 -31.89
C TYR A 174 -8.93 25.41 -32.08
N ASN A 175 -9.48 24.23 -31.80
CA ASN A 175 -10.91 24.00 -31.90
C ASN A 175 -11.71 24.70 -30.78
N ASP A 176 -11.19 24.74 -29.54
CA ASP A 176 -11.82 25.46 -28.43
C ASP A 176 -11.92 26.98 -28.67
N LEU A 177 -10.95 27.57 -29.38
CA LEU A 177 -10.96 28.99 -29.74
C LEU A 177 -12.00 29.34 -30.82
N ASN A 178 -12.36 28.39 -31.68
CA ASN A 178 -13.32 28.60 -32.78
C ASN A 178 -14.78 28.24 -32.40
N LEU A 179 -14.99 27.68 -31.21
CA LEU A 179 -16.34 27.43 -30.67
C LEU A 179 -16.98 28.74 -30.19
N VAL A 180 -18.25 28.94 -30.52
CA VAL A 180 -19.07 30.06 -30.04
C VAL A 180 -19.19 29.94 -28.51
N PRO A 181 -18.87 30.99 -27.73
CA PRO A 181 -18.94 30.93 -26.27
C PRO A 181 -20.37 30.61 -25.83
N GLN A 182 -20.52 29.58 -24.99
CA GLN A 182 -21.84 29.14 -24.52
C GLN A 182 -22.34 29.97 -23.33
N THR A 183 -21.45 30.75 -22.70
CA THR A 183 -21.78 31.55 -21.51
C THR A 183 -21.26 32.99 -21.61
N HIS A 184 -21.98 33.92 -20.97
CA HIS A 184 -21.62 35.34 -20.95
C HIS A 184 -20.24 35.60 -20.30
N GLN A 185 -19.88 34.84 -19.27
CA GLN A 185 -18.59 34.96 -18.60
C GLN A 185 -17.43 34.62 -19.54
N GLU A 186 -17.59 33.59 -20.37
CA GLU A 186 -16.58 33.19 -21.35
C GLU A 186 -16.41 34.25 -22.45
N MET A 187 -17.51 34.89 -22.87
CA MET A 187 -17.48 35.99 -23.84
C MET A 187 -16.68 37.19 -23.32
N LEU A 188 -16.90 37.58 -22.05
CA LEU A 188 -16.17 38.69 -21.43
C LEU A 188 -14.67 38.38 -21.33
N LEU A 189 -14.30 37.17 -20.92
CA LEU A 189 -12.89 36.76 -20.83
C LEU A 189 -12.21 36.73 -22.20
N ARG A 190 -12.90 36.31 -23.27
CA ARG A 190 -12.33 36.37 -24.62
C ARG A 190 -12.16 37.80 -25.11
N SER A 191 -13.14 38.67 -24.85
CA SER A 191 -13.05 40.09 -25.25
C SER A 191 -11.87 40.82 -24.59
N SER A 192 -11.59 40.53 -23.31
CA SER A 192 -10.44 41.13 -22.62
C SER A 192 -9.11 40.60 -23.15
N ILE A 193 -9.03 39.30 -23.48
CA ILE A 193 -7.83 38.70 -24.09
C ILE A 193 -7.57 39.25 -25.51
N GLU A 194 -8.61 39.48 -26.31
CA GLU A 194 -8.47 40.08 -27.64
C GLU A 194 -8.03 41.54 -27.58
N ALA A 195 -8.54 42.32 -26.62
CA ALA A 195 -8.08 43.68 -26.36
C ALA A 195 -6.58 43.70 -26.02
N PHE A 196 -6.14 42.84 -25.09
CA PHE A 196 -4.73 42.69 -24.73
C PHE A 196 -3.84 42.31 -25.92
N LYS A 197 -4.32 41.41 -26.80
CA LYS A 197 -3.57 41.02 -28.00
C LYS A 197 -3.47 42.14 -29.03
N LYS A 198 -4.47 43.02 -29.13
CA LYS A 198 -4.39 44.22 -29.99
C LYS A 198 -3.37 45.21 -29.46
N ASP A 199 -3.39 45.47 -28.15
CA ASP A 199 -2.43 46.39 -27.53
C ASP A 199 -0.98 45.91 -27.73
N SER A 200 -0.73 44.60 -27.57
CA SER A 200 0.61 44.03 -27.80
C SER A 200 1.09 44.07 -29.26
N LYS A 201 0.19 44.20 -30.25
CA LYS A 201 0.56 44.31 -31.68
C LYS A 201 0.80 45.76 -32.11
N GLU A 202 0.27 46.73 -31.37
CA GLU A 202 0.53 48.15 -31.61
C GLU A 202 1.87 48.60 -31.01
N GLU A 203 2.39 47.89 -29.99
CA GLU A 203 3.71 48.16 -29.39
C GLU A 203 4.92 47.73 -30.26
N ASP A 204 4.74 46.81 -31.22
CA ASP A 204 5.82 46.35 -32.12
C ASP A 204 6.25 47.38 -33.20
N ASN A 205 5.54 48.51 -33.33
CA ASN A 205 5.85 49.59 -34.30
C ASN A 205 6.39 50.89 -33.67
N LEU A 206 6.77 50.87 -32.39
CA LEU A 206 7.43 52.00 -31.76
C LEU A 206 8.94 51.75 -31.70
N PRO A 207 9.80 52.65 -32.19
CA PRO A 207 11.25 52.49 -32.05
C PRO A 207 11.58 52.40 -30.56
N SER A 208 12.34 51.36 -30.19
CA SER A 208 12.76 51.08 -28.83
C SER A 208 13.31 52.34 -28.15
N PHE A 209 12.65 52.80 -27.08
CA PHE A 209 13.10 53.92 -26.25
C PHE A 209 14.36 53.61 -25.42
N ILE A 210 15.07 52.52 -25.71
CA ILE A 210 16.26 52.06 -24.98
C ILE A 210 17.54 52.77 -25.43
N ASP A 211 17.54 53.57 -26.51
CA ASP A 211 18.74 54.30 -26.97
C ASP A 211 18.79 55.79 -26.56
N LYS A 212 17.98 56.23 -25.59
CA LYS A 212 17.97 57.66 -25.18
C LYS A 212 18.60 58.01 -23.84
N TYR A 213 19.12 57.05 -23.09
CA TYR A 213 19.92 57.34 -21.91
C TYR A 213 21.09 56.36 -21.81
N CYS A 214 22.26 56.87 -22.22
CA CYS A 214 23.62 56.54 -21.78
C CYS A 214 24.06 55.07 -21.72
#